data_AF-A0A522K4A9-F1
#
_entry.id   AF-A0A522K4A9-F1
#
_cell.length_a   1.000
_cell.length_b   1.000
_cell.length_c   1.000
_cell.angle_alpha   90.00
_cell.angle_beta   90.00
_cell.angle_gamma   90.00
#
_symmetry.space_group_name_H-M   'P 1'
#
loop_
_entity.id
_entity.type
_entity.pdbx_description
1 polymer ?
#
loop_
_entity_poly.entity_id
_entity_poly.type
_entity_poly.pdbx_seq_one_letter_code
_entity_poly.pdbx_strand_id
1 'polypeptide(L)'
;MNEELNPPLEHPELALNSRRVLLAATATMGAVGVVAAAVPFVESMNPSARAEAAAGPVEVNVSQLAPGQLMVAAWRGRPIWVLHRSKEELAALAKMEPLLADPHSLSSQQPSDMKNLHLQEGWRSIKPEYLVLVGICTHLGCIPSYMPEPGSVDSTWPGGFLCPCHGSRYDLSGRVLSNFPAPLNLPVPPYFFESDTLIKVGMLKDKEDQSWEPNTW
;
A
#
# COMPACT_ATOMS: atom_id res chain seq x y z
N MET A 1 76.45 -18.85 10.85
CA MET A 1 75.00 -18.91 10.63
C MET A 1 74.64 -17.64 9.89
N ASN A 2 74.20 -17.77 8.65
CA ASN A 2 74.32 -16.74 7.61
C ASN A 2 73.38 -15.57 7.84
N GLU A 3 73.93 -14.36 7.94
CA GLU A 3 73.18 -13.11 7.90
C GLU A 3 73.24 -12.59 6.46
N GLU A 4 72.24 -12.94 5.66
CA GLU A 4 72.02 -12.31 4.35
C GLU A 4 71.62 -10.85 4.58
N LEU A 5 72.61 -9.94 4.55
CA LEU A 5 72.35 -8.52 4.40
C LEU A 5 71.82 -8.28 2.98
N ASN A 6 70.52 -8.01 2.88
CA ASN A 6 69.95 -7.41 1.67
C ASN A 6 70.68 -6.09 1.36
N PRO A 7 71.14 -5.86 0.12
CA PRO A 7 71.79 -4.61 -0.24
C PRO A 7 70.81 -3.42 -0.08
N PRO A 8 71.31 -2.24 0.33
CA PRO A 8 70.47 -1.06 0.49
C PRO A 8 69.84 -0.66 -0.86
N LEU A 9 68.55 -0.31 -0.82
CA LEU A 9 67.79 0.07 -2.01
C LEU A 9 68.42 1.31 -2.68
N GLU A 10 68.80 1.20 -3.95
CA GLU A 10 69.48 2.29 -4.70
C GLU A 10 68.65 3.58 -4.79
N HIS A 11 67.32 3.51 -4.73
CA HIS A 11 66.42 4.67 -4.76
C HIS A 11 65.19 4.51 -3.85
N PRO A 12 65.30 4.79 -2.54
CA PRO A 12 64.25 4.51 -1.57
C PRO A 12 62.98 5.35 -1.78
N GLU A 13 63.08 6.60 -2.24
CA GLU A 13 61.91 7.45 -2.53
C GLU A 13 61.09 6.95 -3.73
N LEU A 14 61.75 6.52 -4.81
CA LEU A 14 61.07 5.96 -5.99
C LEU A 14 60.33 4.66 -5.63
N ALA A 15 60.94 3.82 -4.79
CA ALA A 15 60.31 2.59 -4.30
C ALA A 15 59.11 2.88 -3.38
N LEU A 16 59.19 3.89 -2.50
CA LEU A 16 58.09 4.34 -1.64
C LEU A 16 56.92 4.90 -2.46
N ASN A 17 57.21 5.67 -3.51
CA ASN A 17 56.18 6.23 -4.39
C ASN A 17 55.43 5.14 -5.16
N SER A 18 56.16 4.19 -5.76
CA SER A 18 55.58 3.05 -6.47
C SER A 18 54.70 2.17 -5.57
N ARG A 19 55.11 1.94 -4.31
CA ARG A 19 54.29 1.22 -3.33
C ARG A 19 53.00 1.96 -2.99
N ARG A 20 53.05 3.28 -2.78
CA ARG A 20 51.86 4.09 -2.51
C ARG A 20 50.89 4.10 -3.68
N VAL A 21 51.41 4.18 -4.92
CA VAL A 21 50.58 4.10 -6.14
C VAL A 21 49.88 2.74 -6.25
N LEU A 22 50.61 1.63 -6.04
CA LEU A 22 50.02 0.28 -6.09
C LEU A 22 48.99 0.05 -4.97
N LEU A 23 49.23 0.57 -3.76
CA LEU A 23 48.27 0.51 -2.66
C LEU A 23 47.01 1.32 -2.98
N ALA A 24 47.15 2.54 -3.50
CA ALA A 24 46.03 3.38 -3.90
C ALA A 24 45.22 2.73 -5.04
N ALA A 25 45.90 2.18 -6.05
CA ALA A 25 45.26 1.49 -7.16
C ALA A 25 44.50 0.24 -6.70
N THR A 26 45.12 -0.58 -5.84
CA THR A 26 44.48 -1.78 -5.27
C THR A 26 43.27 -1.43 -4.43
N ALA A 27 43.40 -0.43 -3.54
CA ALA A 27 42.29 0.03 -2.70
C ALA A 27 41.13 0.58 -3.54
N THR A 28 41.44 1.36 -4.57
CA THR A 28 40.43 1.91 -5.49
C THR A 28 39.71 0.80 -6.24
N MET A 29 40.46 -0.16 -6.81
CA MET A 29 39.86 -1.29 -7.52
C MET A 29 39.03 -2.18 -6.60
N GLY A 30 39.51 -2.40 -5.37
CA GLY A 30 38.75 -3.12 -4.34
C GLY A 30 37.43 -2.43 -4.01
N ALA A 31 37.44 -1.11 -3.83
CA ALA A 31 36.24 -0.33 -3.57
C ALA A 31 35.24 -0.41 -4.75
N VAL A 32 35.73 -0.29 -5.99
CA VAL A 32 34.90 -0.45 -7.19
C VAL A 32 34.28 -1.85 -7.24
N GLY A 33 35.06 -2.90 -6.96
CA GLY A 33 34.57 -4.28 -6.92
C GLY A 33 33.48 -4.50 -5.87
N VAL A 34 33.63 -3.91 -4.68
CA VAL A 34 32.61 -3.96 -3.61
C VAL A 34 31.31 -3.29 -4.06
N VAL A 35 31.38 -2.09 -4.65
CA VAL A 35 30.19 -1.39 -5.15
C VAL A 35 29.52 -2.20 -6.28
N ALA A 36 30.32 -2.71 -7.22
CA ALA A 36 29.83 -3.50 -8.34
C ALA A 36 29.13 -4.81 -7.91
N ALA A 37 29.48 -5.37 -6.75
CA ALA A 37 28.79 -6.53 -6.18
C ALA A 37 27.58 -6.14 -5.31
N ALA A 38 27.72 -5.08 -4.50
CA ALA A 38 26.69 -4.68 -3.54
C ALA A 38 25.44 -4.10 -4.21
N VAL A 39 25.60 -3.30 -5.27
CA VAL A 39 24.47 -2.68 -5.99
C VAL A 39 23.50 -3.73 -6.58
N PRO A 40 23.93 -4.65 -7.46
CA PRO A 40 23.02 -5.66 -8.01
C PRO A 40 22.48 -6.62 -6.95
N PHE A 41 23.23 -6.86 -5.86
CA PHE A 41 22.73 -7.64 -4.73
C PHE A 41 21.55 -6.93 -4.05
N VAL A 42 21.64 -5.63 -3.80
CA VAL A 42 20.53 -4.85 -3.26
C VAL A 42 19.38 -4.75 -4.25
N GLU A 43 19.66 -4.48 -5.53
CA GLU A 43 18.63 -4.43 -6.58
C GLU A 43 17.92 -5.77 -6.77
N SER A 44 18.59 -6.90 -6.51
CA SER A 44 17.95 -8.22 -6.57
C SER A 44 16.83 -8.43 -5.54
N MET A 45 16.75 -7.57 -4.52
CA MET A 45 15.65 -7.55 -3.55
C MET A 45 14.45 -6.71 -4.02
N ASN A 46 14.57 -5.93 -5.10
CA ASN A 46 13.44 -5.20 -5.69
C ASN A 46 12.47 -6.16 -6.41
N PRO A 47 11.22 -5.75 -6.67
CA PRO A 47 10.27 -6.55 -7.43
C PRO A 47 10.80 -6.96 -8.81
N SER A 48 10.60 -8.23 -9.17
CA SER A 48 10.95 -8.72 -10.51
C SER A 48 10.04 -8.13 -11.59
N ALA A 49 10.51 -8.04 -12.84
CA ALA A 49 9.68 -7.61 -13.98
C ALA A 49 8.40 -8.44 -14.16
N ARG A 50 8.42 -9.73 -13.78
CA ARG A 50 7.22 -10.58 -13.76
C ARG A 50 6.21 -10.12 -12.70
N ALA A 51 6.70 -9.73 -11.52
CA ALA A 51 5.86 -9.21 -10.45
C ALA A 51 5.27 -7.85 -10.82
N GLU A 52 6.04 -6.98 -11.47
CA GLU A 52 5.56 -5.70 -12.00
C GLU A 52 4.54 -5.87 -13.14
N ALA A 53 4.78 -6.79 -14.08
CA ALA A 53 3.82 -7.05 -15.16
C ALA A 53 2.49 -7.64 -14.63
N ALA A 54 2.53 -8.43 -13.56
CA ALA A 54 1.35 -8.95 -12.88
C ALA A 54 0.58 -7.87 -12.07
N ALA A 55 1.12 -6.65 -11.98
CA ALA A 55 0.54 -5.54 -11.22
C ALA A 55 -0.49 -4.70 -12.00
N GLY A 56 -0.79 -5.07 -13.25
CA GLY A 56 -1.71 -4.32 -14.11
C GLY A 56 -3.13 -4.17 -13.55
N PRO A 57 -3.95 -3.29 -14.16
CA PRO A 57 -5.34 -3.09 -13.76
C PRO A 57 -6.16 -4.38 -13.86
N VAL A 58 -7.14 -4.53 -12.97
CA VAL A 58 -8.06 -5.68 -12.93
C VAL A 58 -9.49 -5.24 -13.18
N GLU A 59 -10.26 -6.13 -13.80
CA GLU A 59 -11.68 -5.93 -14.07
C GLU A 59 -12.52 -6.70 -13.06
N VAL A 60 -13.48 -6.00 -12.45
CA VAL A 60 -14.37 -6.54 -11.42
C VAL A 60 -15.80 -6.39 -11.91
N ASN A 61 -16.45 -7.51 -12.20
CA ASN A 61 -17.84 -7.54 -12.64
C ASN A 61 -18.78 -7.64 -11.42
N VAL A 62 -19.60 -6.61 -11.21
CA VAL A 62 -20.53 -6.49 -10.07
C VAL A 62 -21.98 -6.86 -10.42
N SER A 63 -22.25 -7.40 -11.62
CA SER A 63 -23.61 -7.71 -12.09
C SER A 63 -24.39 -8.70 -11.20
N GLN A 64 -23.68 -9.58 -10.49
CA GLN A 64 -24.27 -10.58 -9.59
C GLN A 64 -24.14 -10.21 -8.11
N LEU A 65 -23.61 -9.02 -7.80
CA LEU A 65 -23.40 -8.61 -6.43
C LEU A 65 -24.71 -8.07 -5.83
N ALA A 66 -25.27 -8.78 -4.84
CA ALA A 66 -26.50 -8.35 -4.19
C ALA A 66 -26.26 -7.23 -3.15
N PRO A 67 -27.24 -6.37 -2.83
CA PRO A 67 -27.13 -5.41 -1.74
C PRO A 67 -26.77 -6.09 -0.40
N GLY A 68 -25.89 -5.45 0.38
CA GLY A 68 -25.28 -5.98 1.61
C GLY A 68 -24.14 -6.98 1.37
N GLN A 69 -23.84 -7.35 0.12
CA GLN A 69 -22.81 -8.35 -0.19
C GLN A 69 -21.46 -7.71 -0.50
N LEU A 70 -20.41 -8.28 0.09
CA LEU A 70 -19.02 -7.97 -0.20
C LEU A 70 -18.44 -9.01 -1.17
N MET A 71 -17.81 -8.55 -2.25
CA MET A 71 -16.92 -9.37 -3.07
C MET A 71 -15.46 -8.96 -2.89
N VAL A 72 -14.56 -9.90 -3.11
CA VAL A 72 -13.11 -9.69 -3.01
C VAL A 72 -12.45 -10.04 -4.33
N ALA A 73 -11.71 -9.09 -4.90
CA ALA A 73 -10.80 -9.29 -6.03
C ALA A 73 -9.35 -9.14 -5.55
N ALA A 74 -8.39 -9.62 -6.34
CA ALA A 74 -6.96 -9.45 -6.05
C ALA A 74 -6.34 -8.44 -7.01
N TRP A 75 -5.62 -7.44 -6.50
CA TRP A 75 -4.86 -6.49 -7.31
C TRP A 75 -3.52 -6.18 -6.63
N ARG A 76 -2.40 -6.42 -7.33
CA ARG A 76 -1.03 -6.21 -6.79
C ARG A 76 -0.79 -6.93 -5.45
N GLY A 77 -1.33 -8.14 -5.30
CA GLY A 77 -1.25 -8.91 -4.05
C GLY A 77 -2.12 -8.38 -2.90
N ARG A 78 -2.90 -7.31 -3.12
CA ARG A 78 -3.80 -6.71 -2.14
C ARG A 78 -5.25 -7.15 -2.39
N PRO A 79 -6.04 -7.45 -1.34
CA PRO A 79 -7.47 -7.68 -1.48
C PRO A 79 -8.16 -6.35 -1.80
N ILE A 80 -8.86 -6.32 -2.92
CA ILE A 80 -9.77 -5.24 -3.28
C ILE A 80 -11.18 -5.67 -2.93
N TRP A 81 -11.79 -4.90 -2.06
CA TRP A 81 -13.16 -5.06 -1.63
C TRP A 81 -14.07 -4.25 -2.52
N VAL A 82 -15.13 -4.89 -3.02
CA VAL A 82 -16.26 -4.20 -3.61
C VAL A 82 -17.52 -4.58 -2.83
N LEU A 83 -18.09 -3.62 -2.12
CA LEU A 83 -19.29 -3.79 -1.33
C LEU A 83 -20.46 -3.11 -2.04
N HIS A 84 -21.53 -3.86 -2.33
CA HIS A 84 -22.79 -3.30 -2.79
C HIS A 84 -23.63 -2.93 -1.57
N ARG A 85 -23.64 -1.66 -1.18
CA ARG A 85 -24.33 -1.14 -0.01
C ARG A 85 -25.83 -1.07 -0.24
N SER A 86 -26.62 -1.50 0.74
CA SER A 86 -28.07 -1.31 0.75
C SER A 86 -28.42 0.16 1.02
N LYS A 87 -29.70 0.51 0.78
CA LYS A 87 -30.19 1.86 1.08
C LYS A 87 -30.15 2.15 2.58
N GLU A 88 -30.40 1.13 3.39
CA GLU A 88 -30.39 1.20 4.84
C GLU A 88 -28.97 1.43 5.36
N GLU A 89 -27.98 0.74 4.79
CA GLU A 89 -26.56 0.92 5.11
C GLU A 89 -26.09 2.33 4.74
N LEU A 90 -26.46 2.82 3.55
CA LEU A 90 -26.15 4.18 3.13
C LEU A 90 -26.75 5.24 4.04
N ALA A 91 -28.02 5.07 4.44
CA ALA A 91 -28.69 5.98 5.36
C ALA A 91 -28.10 5.96 6.78
N ALA A 92 -27.48 4.85 7.19
CA ALA A 92 -26.82 4.75 8.49
C ALA A 92 -25.50 5.52 8.56
N LEU A 93 -24.79 5.70 7.42
CA LEU A 93 -23.46 6.33 7.38
C LEU A 93 -23.44 7.77 7.93
N ALA A 94 -24.48 8.55 7.71
CA ALA A 94 -24.58 9.93 8.22
C ALA A 94 -24.64 9.96 9.77
N LYS A 95 -25.18 8.92 10.39
CA LYS A 95 -25.27 8.81 11.86
C LYS A 95 -23.95 8.41 12.51
N MET A 96 -22.99 7.92 11.71
CA MET A 96 -21.70 7.45 12.19
C MET A 96 -20.70 8.57 12.47
N GLU A 97 -20.89 9.75 11.88
CA GLU A 97 -19.93 10.86 11.92
C GLU A 97 -19.34 11.17 13.32
N PRO A 98 -20.12 11.23 14.41
CA PRO A 98 -19.58 11.51 15.75
C PRO A 98 -18.67 10.41 16.32
N LEU A 99 -18.71 9.20 15.75
CA LEU A 99 -17.95 8.03 16.21
C LEU A 99 -16.65 7.85 15.44
N LEU A 100 -16.40 8.63 14.39
CA LEU A 100 -15.26 8.48 13.47
C LEU A 100 -14.05 9.31 13.93
N ALA A 101 -12.85 8.83 13.63
CA ALA A 101 -11.62 9.60 13.89
C ALA A 101 -11.37 10.63 12.78
N ASP A 102 -11.71 10.29 11.54
CA ASP A 102 -11.56 11.14 10.36
C ASP A 102 -12.80 11.04 9.44
N PRO A 103 -13.93 11.64 9.83
CA PRO A 103 -15.19 11.51 9.09
C PRO A 103 -15.14 12.06 7.66
N HIS A 104 -14.35 13.12 7.45
CA HIS A 104 -14.22 13.81 6.16
C HIS A 104 -12.98 13.38 5.36
N SER A 105 -12.24 12.37 5.81
CA SER A 105 -11.01 11.89 5.17
C SER A 105 -9.99 13.00 4.91
N LEU A 106 -9.77 13.87 5.91
CA LEU A 106 -8.76 14.92 5.87
C LEU A 106 -7.35 14.33 5.71
N SER A 107 -7.11 13.16 6.30
CA SER A 107 -5.91 12.36 6.07
C SER A 107 -6.16 11.37 4.93
N SER A 108 -6.32 11.91 3.72
CA SER A 108 -6.80 11.15 2.57
C SER A 108 -5.85 10.04 2.12
N GLN A 109 -6.43 8.87 1.85
CA GLN A 109 -5.78 7.70 1.23
C GLN A 109 -6.45 7.35 -0.11
N GLN A 110 -6.74 8.37 -0.92
CA GLN A 110 -7.32 8.23 -2.25
C GLN A 110 -6.35 8.78 -3.31
N PRO A 111 -6.50 8.36 -4.57
CA PRO A 111 -5.98 9.05 -5.75
C PRO A 111 -6.23 10.55 -5.72
N SER A 112 -5.24 11.33 -6.18
CA SER A 112 -5.28 12.78 -6.06
C SER A 112 -6.40 13.40 -6.90
N ASP A 113 -6.84 12.76 -7.99
CA ASP A 113 -7.94 13.26 -8.82
C ASP A 113 -9.33 12.78 -8.39
N MET A 114 -9.39 12.00 -7.30
CA MET A 114 -10.64 11.56 -6.65
C MET A 114 -11.06 12.46 -5.47
N LYS A 115 -10.66 13.74 -5.45
CA LYS A 115 -10.84 14.66 -4.29
C LYS A 115 -12.29 14.80 -3.82
N ASN A 116 -13.27 14.57 -4.69
CA ASN A 116 -14.69 14.82 -4.38
C ASN A 116 -15.42 13.61 -3.78
N LEU A 117 -14.78 12.45 -3.64
CA LEU A 117 -15.39 11.24 -3.05
C LEU A 117 -15.86 11.44 -1.60
N HIS A 118 -15.29 12.42 -0.90
CA HIS A 118 -15.54 12.72 0.50
C HIS A 118 -16.58 13.81 0.73
N LEU A 119 -16.84 14.64 -0.28
CA LEU A 119 -17.74 15.80 -0.17
C LEU A 119 -19.23 15.39 -0.24
N GLN A 120 -19.52 14.18 -0.70
CA GLN A 120 -20.88 13.64 -0.81
C GLN A 120 -21.16 12.69 0.35
N GLU A 121 -21.67 13.22 1.47
CA GLU A 121 -22.20 12.44 2.62
C GLU A 121 -21.21 11.39 3.20
N GLY A 122 -19.90 11.56 2.95
CA GLY A 122 -18.86 10.65 3.40
C GLY A 122 -18.89 9.25 2.76
N TRP A 123 -19.47 9.08 1.56
CA TRP A 123 -19.62 7.77 0.91
C TRP A 123 -18.31 7.11 0.48
N ARG A 124 -17.30 7.91 0.13
CA ARG A 124 -15.97 7.44 -0.32
C ARG A 124 -16.05 6.53 -1.56
N SER A 125 -17.01 6.78 -2.45
CA SER A 125 -17.23 6.01 -3.68
C SER A 125 -17.80 6.84 -4.83
N ILE A 126 -17.53 6.44 -6.08
CA ILE A 126 -18.00 7.13 -7.29
C ILE A 126 -19.52 6.95 -7.44
N LYS A 127 -20.00 5.71 -7.26
CA LYS A 127 -21.42 5.38 -7.12
C LYS A 127 -21.68 5.06 -5.64
N PRO A 128 -22.66 5.70 -4.97
CA PRO A 128 -22.86 5.51 -3.53
C PRO A 128 -23.05 4.04 -3.14
N GLU A 129 -23.80 3.28 -3.93
CA GLU A 129 -24.08 1.88 -3.69
C GLU A 129 -22.86 0.95 -3.85
N TYR A 130 -21.78 1.35 -4.53
CA TYR A 130 -20.60 0.48 -4.73
C TYR A 130 -19.37 1.09 -4.07
N LEU A 131 -19.04 0.60 -2.88
CA LEU A 131 -17.80 0.97 -2.19
C LEU A 131 -16.64 0.11 -2.67
N VAL A 132 -15.54 0.75 -3.08
CA VAL A 132 -14.31 0.08 -3.51
C VAL A 132 -13.18 0.45 -2.57
N LEU A 133 -12.58 -0.53 -1.89
CA LEU A 133 -11.51 -0.33 -0.90
C LEU A 133 -10.37 -1.31 -1.06
N VAL A 134 -9.18 -0.91 -0.63
CA VAL A 134 -8.11 -1.85 -0.28
C VAL A 134 -8.44 -2.42 1.09
N GLY A 135 -8.72 -3.73 1.15
CA GLY A 135 -9.14 -4.47 2.34
C GLY A 135 -8.02 -4.78 3.33
N ILE A 136 -7.14 -3.80 3.59
CA ILE A 136 -5.98 -3.94 4.46
C ILE A 136 -6.05 -2.86 5.54
N CYS A 137 -6.00 -3.29 6.81
CA CYS A 137 -6.07 -2.44 7.98
C CYS A 137 -4.87 -1.51 8.05
N THR A 138 -5.14 -0.24 8.32
CA THR A 138 -4.14 0.83 8.37
C THR A 138 -3.28 0.87 9.61
N HIS A 139 -3.54 -0.01 10.57
CA HIS A 139 -2.66 -0.21 11.70
C HIS A 139 -1.36 -0.92 11.28
N LEU A 140 -1.45 -2.21 10.95
CA LEU A 140 -0.29 -3.09 10.68
C LEU A 140 -0.58 -4.14 9.59
N GLY A 141 -1.50 -3.87 8.66
CA GLY A 141 -1.63 -4.68 7.44
C GLY A 141 -2.50 -5.94 7.52
N CYS A 142 -3.19 -6.21 8.63
CA CYS A 142 -4.14 -7.33 8.69
C CYS A 142 -5.38 -7.07 7.82
N ILE A 143 -6.04 -8.13 7.35
CA ILE A 143 -7.31 -8.04 6.60
C ILE A 143 -8.48 -7.98 7.60
N PRO A 144 -9.26 -6.89 7.66
CA PRO A 144 -10.44 -6.84 8.53
C PRO A 144 -11.55 -7.79 8.04
N SER A 145 -12.40 -8.24 8.96
CA SER A 145 -13.59 -9.04 8.66
C SER A 145 -14.79 -8.15 8.42
N TYR A 146 -15.61 -8.49 7.43
CA TYR A 146 -16.89 -7.84 7.18
C TYR A 146 -17.93 -8.29 8.20
N MET A 147 -18.37 -7.38 9.06
CA MET A 147 -19.31 -7.60 10.16
C MET A 147 -20.46 -6.56 10.05
N PRO A 148 -21.34 -6.67 9.04
CA PRO A 148 -22.32 -5.64 8.73
C PRO A 148 -23.45 -5.52 9.76
N GLU A 149 -23.78 -6.61 10.45
CA GLU A 149 -24.93 -6.65 11.35
C GLU A 149 -24.64 -5.87 12.65
N PRO A 150 -25.45 -4.84 12.99
CA PRO A 150 -25.31 -4.15 14.27
C PRO A 150 -25.49 -5.12 15.46
N GLY A 151 -24.75 -4.91 16.54
CA GLY A 151 -24.80 -5.78 17.72
C GLY A 151 -24.01 -7.10 17.60
N SER A 152 -23.50 -7.45 16.41
CA SER A 152 -22.85 -8.76 16.16
C SER A 152 -21.48 -8.94 16.81
N VAL A 153 -20.76 -7.84 17.08
CA VAL A 153 -19.45 -7.87 17.76
C VAL A 153 -19.60 -7.61 19.26
N ASP A 154 -20.38 -6.58 19.61
CA ASP A 154 -20.79 -6.23 20.97
C ASP A 154 -22.07 -5.39 20.91
N SER A 155 -22.67 -5.07 22.06
CA SER A 155 -23.94 -4.33 22.16
C SER A 155 -23.92 -2.92 21.56
N THR A 156 -22.74 -2.36 21.29
CA THR A 156 -22.55 -1.03 20.71
C THR A 156 -22.08 -1.07 19.26
N TRP A 157 -21.88 -2.27 18.69
CA TRP A 157 -21.36 -2.43 17.35
C TRP A 157 -22.33 -1.88 16.30
N PRO A 158 -21.92 -0.89 15.49
CA PRO A 158 -22.80 -0.23 14.53
C PRO A 158 -22.96 -0.99 13.20
N GLY A 159 -22.17 -2.04 12.96
CA GLY A 159 -21.98 -2.62 11.62
C GLY A 159 -20.76 -2.02 10.91
N GLY A 160 -20.05 -2.82 10.11
CA GLY A 160 -18.88 -2.37 9.37
C GLY A 160 -17.80 -3.43 9.21
N PHE A 161 -16.54 -3.05 9.44
CA PHE A 161 -15.38 -3.94 9.34
C PHE A 161 -14.58 -4.00 10.64
N LEU A 162 -14.28 -5.20 11.12
CA LEU A 162 -13.54 -5.45 12.35
C LEU A 162 -12.16 -6.05 12.04
N CYS A 163 -11.08 -5.37 12.44
CA CYS A 163 -9.73 -5.93 12.34
C CYS A 163 -9.45 -6.88 13.52
N PRO A 164 -9.26 -8.19 13.30
CA PRO A 164 -9.11 -9.16 14.39
C PRO A 164 -7.77 -9.04 15.13
N CYS A 165 -6.75 -8.39 14.55
CA CYS A 165 -5.40 -8.36 15.11
C CYS A 165 -5.29 -7.47 16.36
N HIS A 166 -5.89 -6.28 16.33
CA HIS A 166 -5.79 -5.29 17.42
C HIS A 166 -7.13 -4.59 17.71
N GLY A 167 -8.24 -5.10 17.15
CA GLY A 167 -9.59 -4.63 17.43
C GLY A 167 -10.01 -3.35 16.72
N SER A 168 -9.22 -2.81 15.78
CA SER A 168 -9.59 -1.61 15.02
C SER A 168 -10.91 -1.80 14.27
N ARG A 169 -11.76 -0.77 14.30
CA ARG A 169 -13.12 -0.81 13.74
C ARG A 169 -13.25 0.22 12.64
N TYR A 170 -13.97 -0.13 11.59
CA TYR A 170 -14.32 0.76 10.49
C TYR A 170 -15.82 0.67 10.21
N ASP A 171 -16.42 1.77 9.76
CA ASP A 171 -17.81 1.77 9.29
C ASP A 171 -17.94 1.16 7.87
N LEU A 172 -19.17 1.12 7.34
CA LEU A 172 -19.47 0.65 5.98
C LEU A 172 -19.03 1.62 4.86
N SER A 173 -18.23 2.65 5.17
CA SER A 173 -17.46 3.43 4.19
C SER A 173 -15.95 3.23 4.36
N GLY A 174 -15.53 2.30 5.22
CA GLY A 174 -14.13 2.07 5.56
C GLY A 174 -13.51 3.21 6.36
N ARG A 175 -14.31 4.04 7.02
CA ARG A 175 -13.83 5.12 7.89
C ARG A 175 -13.56 4.57 9.28
N VAL A 176 -12.40 4.89 9.83
CA VAL A 176 -11.96 4.36 11.12
C VAL A 176 -12.74 5.00 12.26
N LEU A 177 -13.16 4.18 13.23
CA LEU A 177 -13.80 4.67 14.45
C LEU A 177 -12.75 5.28 15.39
N SER A 178 -13.14 6.32 16.12
CA SER A 178 -12.34 6.97 17.15
C SER A 178 -11.95 6.01 18.27
N ASN A 179 -10.80 6.27 18.91
CA ASN A 179 -10.25 5.52 20.05
C ASN A 179 -9.82 4.07 19.75
N PHE A 180 -9.54 3.75 18.48
CA PHE A 180 -8.96 2.46 18.09
C PHE A 180 -7.54 2.62 17.50
N PRO A 181 -6.71 1.57 17.45
CA PRO A 181 -5.29 1.70 17.06
C PRO A 181 -5.01 2.09 15.60
N ALA A 182 -5.97 1.94 14.70
CA ALA A 182 -5.74 2.25 13.29
C ALA A 182 -5.74 3.77 13.09
N PRO A 183 -4.70 4.35 12.47
CA PRO A 183 -4.56 5.80 12.37
C PRO A 183 -5.38 6.42 11.25
N LEU A 184 -5.78 5.64 10.23
CA LEU A 184 -6.33 6.17 8.98
C LEU A 184 -7.53 5.35 8.48
N ASN A 185 -8.38 5.97 7.68
CA ASN A 185 -9.44 5.28 6.93
C ASN A 185 -8.86 4.29 5.91
N LEU A 186 -9.57 3.19 5.61
CA LEU A 186 -9.13 2.20 4.60
C LEU A 186 -8.93 2.88 3.23
N PRO A 187 -7.86 2.57 2.48
CA PRO A 187 -7.58 3.24 1.21
C PRO A 187 -8.65 2.96 0.14
N VAL A 188 -8.92 3.96 -0.70
CA VAL A 188 -9.70 3.77 -1.93
C VAL A 188 -8.68 3.69 -3.07
N PRO A 189 -8.60 2.57 -3.83
CA PRO A 189 -7.66 2.48 -4.95
C PRO A 189 -8.11 3.36 -6.12
N PRO A 190 -7.28 3.62 -7.14
CA PRO A 190 -7.74 4.18 -8.40
C PRO A 190 -8.66 3.20 -9.10
N TYR A 191 -9.84 3.66 -9.50
CA TYR A 191 -10.79 2.88 -10.27
C TYR A 191 -11.76 3.76 -11.06
N PHE A 192 -12.46 3.15 -12.01
CA PHE A 192 -13.60 3.76 -12.67
C PHE A 192 -14.58 2.68 -13.16
N PHE A 193 -15.80 3.10 -13.50
CA PHE A 193 -16.79 2.24 -14.14
C PHE A 193 -16.59 2.27 -15.66
N GLU A 194 -16.20 1.13 -16.25
CA GLU A 194 -16.10 0.94 -17.70
C GLU A 194 -17.49 0.73 -18.32
N SER A 195 -18.41 0.15 -17.54
CA SER A 195 -19.85 0.07 -17.81
C SER A 195 -20.62 0.13 -16.49
N ASP A 196 -21.95 -0.02 -16.51
CA ASP A 196 -22.73 -0.03 -15.27
C ASP A 196 -22.40 -1.16 -14.31
N THR A 197 -21.86 -2.27 -14.82
CA THR A 197 -21.57 -3.49 -14.04
C THR A 197 -20.11 -3.89 -14.06
N LEU A 198 -19.24 -3.17 -14.78
CA LEU A 198 -17.81 -3.47 -14.87
C LEU A 198 -16.97 -2.34 -14.28
N ILE A 199 -16.26 -2.65 -13.20
CA ILE A 199 -15.34 -1.74 -12.53
C ILE A 199 -13.92 -2.11 -12.92
N LYS A 200 -13.14 -1.13 -13.37
CA LYS A 200 -11.71 -1.30 -13.63
C LYS A 200 -10.93 -0.69 -12.48
N VAL A 201 -10.15 -1.51 -11.78
CA VAL A 201 -9.37 -1.13 -10.61
C VAL A 201 -7.88 -1.14 -10.96
N GLY A 202 -7.14 -0.16 -10.44
CA GLY A 202 -5.71 -0.02 -10.61
C GLY A 202 -5.27 1.09 -11.56
N MET A 203 -6.21 1.92 -12.04
CA MET A 203 -5.94 3.16 -12.78
C MET A 203 -7.19 4.05 -12.83
N LEU A 204 -6.98 5.32 -13.17
CA LEU A 204 -8.05 6.26 -13.53
C LEU A 204 -8.45 6.12 -15.01
N LYS A 205 -9.53 6.78 -15.41
CA LYS A 205 -10.15 6.63 -16.75
C LYS A 205 -9.23 7.08 -17.90
N ASP A 206 -8.40 8.08 -17.65
CA ASP A 206 -7.34 8.61 -18.51
C ASP A 206 -6.04 7.79 -18.45
N LYS A 207 -6.04 6.66 -17.70
CA LYS A 207 -4.89 5.80 -17.42
C LYS A 207 -3.85 6.43 -16.49
N GLU A 208 -4.20 7.48 -15.74
CA GLU A 208 -3.37 8.00 -14.66
C GLU A 208 -3.39 7.07 -13.43
N ASP A 209 -2.48 7.31 -12.48
CA ASP A 209 -2.35 6.60 -11.19
C ASP A 209 -2.13 5.06 -11.28
N GLN A 210 -1.55 4.57 -12.38
CA GLN A 210 -1.19 3.14 -12.51
C GLN A 210 -0.16 2.66 -11.47
N SER A 211 0.70 3.56 -11.00
CA SER A 211 1.68 3.28 -9.94
C SER A 211 1.17 3.64 -8.54
N TRP A 212 -0.11 3.96 -8.37
CA TRP A 212 -0.66 4.38 -7.08
C TRP A 212 -0.47 3.32 -5.99
N GLU A 213 -0.07 3.81 -4.82
CA GLU A 213 0.06 3.05 -3.60
C GLU A 213 -0.53 3.84 -2.44
N PRO A 214 -1.19 3.17 -1.47
CA PRO A 214 -1.63 3.84 -0.26
C PRO A 214 -0.42 4.30 0.55
N ASN A 215 -0.57 5.35 1.36
CA ASN A 215 0.52 5.91 2.17
C ASN A 215 0.77 5.12 3.46
N THR A 216 0.60 3.81 3.38
CA THR A 216 0.52 2.89 4.52
C THR A 216 1.00 1.50 4.09
N TRP A 217 1.72 0.81 5.00
CA TRP A 217 2.34 -0.52 4.88
C TRP A 217 3.18 -0.81 3.62
#